data_AF-A0A7W0W0C9-F1
#
_entry.id   AF-A0A7W0W0C9-F1
#
_cell.length_a   1.000
_cell.length_b   1.000
_cell.length_c   1.000
_cell.angle_alpha   90.00
_cell.angle_beta   90.00
_cell.angle_gamma   90.00
#
_symmetry.space_group_name_H-M   'P 1'
#
loop_
_entity.id
_entity.type
_entity.pdbx_description
1 polymer ?
#
loop_
_entity_poly.entity_id
_entity_poly.type
_entity_poly.pdbx_seq_one_letter_code
_entity_poly.pdbx_strand_id
1 'polypeptide(L)'
;MSSQSDRTLQESTTSLPSAEVLASAKRFFSRQNGIYAAFPEQESASHVTLRGQGGEEVVFAAVAGAGGTRVTGSSYLFDQQVSRFLATLPPVA
;
A
#
# COMPACT_ATOMS: atom_id res chain seq x y z
N MET A 1 -8.29 -6.99 23.22
CA MET A 1 -7.17 -6.93 22.26
C MET A 1 -7.75 -6.46 20.91
N SER A 2 -7.01 -5.67 20.12
CA SER A 2 -7.45 -4.98 18.87
C SER A 2 -8.15 -3.62 19.04
N SER A 3 -7.43 -2.60 19.48
CA SER A 3 -7.74 -1.20 19.14
C SER A 3 -6.56 -0.51 18.43
N GLN A 4 -5.35 -1.09 18.51
CA GLN A 4 -4.13 -0.51 17.95
C GLN A 4 -3.97 -0.84 16.46
N SER A 5 -4.40 -2.03 16.02
CA SER A 5 -4.31 -2.48 14.62
C SER A 5 -5.15 -1.63 13.66
N ASP A 6 -6.29 -1.10 14.13
CA ASP A 6 -7.17 -0.25 13.31
C ASP A 6 -6.62 1.16 13.10
N ARG A 7 -5.60 1.59 13.87
CA ARG A 7 -5.08 2.97 13.80
C ARG A 7 -4.12 3.21 12.64
N THR A 8 -3.49 2.17 12.10
CA THR A 8 -2.49 2.30 11.02
C THR A 8 -2.89 1.60 9.74
N LEU A 9 -4.02 0.87 9.75
CA LEU A 9 -4.54 0.17 8.58
C LEU A 9 -5.46 1.10 7.78
N GLN A 10 -5.10 1.35 6.53
CA GLN A 10 -5.93 2.08 5.58
C GLN A 10 -6.40 1.13 4.48
N GLU A 11 -7.61 1.37 3.97
CA GLU A 11 -8.26 0.50 3.00
C GLU A 11 -8.91 1.31 1.87
N SER A 12 -8.88 0.74 0.67
CA SER A 12 -9.63 1.21 -0.50
C SER A 12 -10.01 0.04 -1.40
N THR A 13 -11.00 0.22 -2.27
CA THR A 13 -11.37 -0.73 -3.32
C THR A 13 -11.13 -0.09 -4.68
N THR A 14 -10.43 -0.80 -5.56
CA THR A 14 -10.08 -0.31 -6.90
C THR A 14 -10.54 -1.27 -8.00
N SER A 15 -10.75 -0.73 -9.19
CA SER A 15 -10.98 -1.51 -10.41
C SER A 15 -9.71 -2.14 -10.99
N LEU A 16 -8.51 -1.77 -10.51
CA LEU A 16 -7.25 -2.37 -10.98
C LEU A 16 -7.07 -3.83 -10.51
N PRO A 17 -6.40 -4.69 -11.31
CA PRO A 17 -5.95 -6.00 -10.85
C PRO A 17 -4.92 -5.92 -9.71
N SER A 18 -4.90 -6.90 -8.80
CA SER A 18 -3.94 -6.96 -7.69
C SER A 18 -2.48 -6.72 -8.10
N ALA A 19 -2.03 -7.37 -9.17
CA ALA A 19 -0.65 -7.24 -9.65
C ALA A 19 -0.32 -5.78 -10.07
N GLU A 20 -1.27 -5.09 -10.69
CA GLU A 20 -1.10 -3.69 -11.09
C GLU A 20 -1.11 -2.75 -9.89
N VAL A 21 -1.91 -3.04 -8.86
CA VAL A 21 -1.90 -2.30 -7.59
C VAL A 21 -0.52 -2.41 -6.94
N LEU A 22 0.00 -3.63 -6.77
CA LEU A 22 1.30 -3.85 -6.14
C LEU A 22 2.44 -3.21 -6.95
N ALA A 23 2.41 -3.32 -8.28
CA ALA A 23 3.36 -2.64 -9.15
C ALA A 23 3.26 -1.12 -9.06
N SER A 24 2.06 -0.57 -8.88
CA SER A 24 1.84 0.87 -8.70
C SER A 24 2.34 1.36 -7.35
N ALA A 25 2.16 0.59 -6.27
CA ALA A 25 2.73 0.90 -4.96
C ALA A 25 4.26 1.01 -5.05
N LYS A 26 4.94 0.00 -5.62
CA LYS A 26 6.40 0.02 -5.82
C LYS A 26 6.87 1.25 -6.60
N ARG A 27 6.15 1.63 -7.66
CA ARG A 27 6.46 2.82 -8.47
C ARG A 27 6.19 4.13 -7.72
N PHE A 28 5.11 4.20 -6.94
CA PHE A 28 4.75 5.39 -6.18
C PHE A 28 5.80 5.72 -5.12
N PHE A 29 6.20 4.73 -4.32
CA PHE A 29 7.13 4.93 -3.21
C PHE A 29 8.59 5.07 -3.66
N SER A 30 9.02 4.40 -4.74
CA SER A 30 10.38 4.58 -5.27
C SER A 30 10.64 5.96 -5.90
N ARG A 31 9.57 6.71 -6.23
CA ARG A 31 9.64 8.07 -6.79
C ARG A 31 9.49 9.19 -5.77
N GLN A 32 9.22 8.88 -4.50
CA GLN A 32 9.09 9.90 -3.46
C GLN A 32 10.45 10.54 -3.12
N ASN A 33 10.40 11.74 -2.54
CA ASN A 33 11.59 12.40 -1.99
C ASN A 33 12.13 11.65 -0.77
N GLY A 34 13.45 11.73 -0.54
CA GLY A 34 14.24 10.80 0.28
C GLY A 34 13.63 10.25 1.58
N ILE A 35 13.00 11.09 2.42
CA ILE A 35 12.42 10.62 3.69
C ILE A 35 11.20 9.71 3.52
N TYR A 36 10.51 9.78 2.38
CA TYR A 36 9.35 8.97 2.04
C TYR A 36 9.61 7.98 0.91
N ALA A 37 10.87 7.87 0.46
CA ALA A 37 11.25 6.83 -0.47
C ALA A 37 11.28 5.49 0.25
N ALA A 38 10.63 4.48 -0.34
CA ALA A 38 10.67 3.11 0.14
C ALA A 38 10.79 2.14 -1.04
N PHE A 39 11.57 1.08 -0.87
CA PHE A 39 11.94 0.14 -1.92
C PHE A 39 11.52 -1.29 -1.58
N PRO A 40 11.22 -2.15 -2.56
CA PRO A 40 10.77 -3.51 -2.30
C PRO A 40 11.76 -4.32 -1.46
N GLU A 41 11.25 -4.99 -0.44
CA GLU A 41 12.02 -5.95 0.37
C GLU A 41 11.48 -7.37 0.17
N GLN A 42 10.17 -7.57 0.28
CA GLN A 42 9.51 -8.86 0.07
C GLN A 42 8.30 -8.69 -0.85
N GLU A 43 8.05 -9.68 -1.69
CA GLU A 43 6.93 -9.68 -2.64
C GLU A 43 6.28 -11.05 -2.73
N SER A 44 4.96 -11.06 -2.89
CA SER A 44 4.20 -12.22 -3.36
C SER A 44 3.16 -11.80 -4.41
N ALA A 45 2.35 -12.75 -4.87
CA ALA A 45 1.22 -12.46 -5.76
C ALA A 45 0.18 -11.51 -5.15
N SER A 46 0.13 -11.37 -3.81
CA SER A 46 -0.91 -10.63 -3.10
C SER A 46 -0.41 -9.54 -2.17
N HIS A 47 0.90 -9.40 -1.95
CA HIS A 47 1.45 -8.33 -1.10
C HIS A 47 2.85 -7.88 -1.52
N VAL A 48 3.23 -6.70 -1.05
CA VAL A 48 4.60 -6.18 -1.07
C VAL A 48 4.92 -5.53 0.26
N THR A 49 6.12 -5.77 0.77
CA THR A 49 6.74 -4.96 1.84
C THR A 49 7.77 -4.03 1.21
N LEU A 50 7.75 -2.76 1.62
CA LEU A 50 8.70 -1.75 1.21
C LEU A 50 9.49 -1.28 2.43
N ARG A 51 10.79 -1.08 2.25
CA ARG A 51 11.72 -0.60 3.27
C ARG A 51 12.14 0.85 2.96
N GLY A 52 11.87 1.75 3.90
CA GLY A 52 12.25 3.15 3.88
C GLY A 52 13.48 3.46 4.74
N GLN A 53 13.80 4.75 4.87
CA GLN A 53 14.90 5.23 5.72
C GLN A 53 14.68 4.82 7.19
N GLY A 54 15.77 4.53 7.91
CA GLY A 54 15.70 4.13 9.32
C GLY A 54 15.07 2.75 9.57
N GLY A 55 14.85 1.96 8.52
CA GLY A 55 14.22 0.65 8.63
C GLY A 55 12.69 0.67 8.61
N GLU A 56 12.09 1.83 8.36
CA GLU A 56 10.64 1.99 8.28
C GLU A 56 10.01 1.03 7.26
N GLU A 57 8.84 0.51 7.62
CA GLU A 57 8.13 -0.47 6.80
C GLU A 57 6.83 0.14 6.25
N VAL A 58 6.56 -0.13 4.98
CA VAL A 58 5.27 0.11 4.35
C VAL A 58 4.80 -1.19 3.72
N VAL A 59 3.64 -1.67 4.12
CA VAL A 59 3.08 -2.94 3.64
C VAL A 59 1.82 -2.66 2.85
N PHE A 60 1.73 -3.27 1.66
CA PHE A 60 0.50 -3.29 0.87
C PHE A 60 0.06 -4.72 0.60
N ALA A 61 -1.24 -5.00 0.76
CA ALA A 61 -1.86 -6.21 0.26
C ALA A 61 -2.98 -5.86 -0.74
N ALA A 62 -3.11 -6.66 -1.79
CA ALA A 62 -4.12 -6.49 -2.83
C ALA A 62 -4.79 -7.84 -3.14
N VAL A 63 -6.09 -7.94 -2.84
CA VAL A 63 -6.85 -9.19 -2.98
C VAL A 63 -8.06 -8.95 -3.87
N ALA A 64 -8.19 -9.75 -4.93
CA ALA A 64 -9.35 -9.69 -5.82
C ALA A 64 -10.62 -10.12 -5.07
N GLY A 65 -11.71 -9.39 -5.28
CA GLY A 65 -13.03 -9.66 -4.71
C GLY A 65 -14.16 -9.44 -5.72
N ALA A 66 -15.39 -9.78 -5.31
CA ALA A 66 -16.56 -9.75 -6.19
C ALA A 66 -16.93 -8.36 -6.73
N GLY A 67 -16.42 -7.29 -6.12
CA GLY A 67 -16.67 -5.89 -6.51
C GLY A 67 -15.40 -5.10 -6.81
N GLY A 68 -14.32 -5.76 -7.24
CA GLY A 68 -13.01 -5.13 -7.48
C GLY A 68 -11.93 -5.65 -6.55
N THR A 69 -10.75 -5.04 -6.61
CA THR A 69 -9.61 -5.42 -5.78
C THR A 69 -9.63 -4.62 -4.48
N ARG A 70 -9.70 -5.32 -3.35
CA ARG A 70 -9.52 -4.72 -2.02
C ARG A 70 -8.03 -4.50 -1.79
N VAL A 71 -7.67 -3.27 -1.43
CA VAL A 71 -6.29 -2.85 -1.18
C VAL A 71 -6.19 -2.38 0.26
N THR A 72 -5.26 -2.96 1.01
CA THR A 72 -4.90 -2.48 2.34
C THR A 72 -3.46 -1.98 2.34
N GLY A 73 -3.24 -0.89 3.06
CA GLY A 73 -1.93 -0.30 3.30
C GLY A 73 -1.70 -0.08 4.79
N SER A 74 -0.49 -0.34 5.27
CA SER A 74 -0.12 -0.12 6.67
C SER A 74 1.31 0.37 6.78
N SER A 75 1.54 1.32 7.68
CA SER A 75 2.87 1.80 8.07
C SER A 75 2.80 2.52 9.41
N TYR A 76 3.93 2.63 10.10
CA TYR A 76 4.04 3.40 11.33
C TYR A 76 4.19 4.90 11.06
N LEU A 77 5.09 5.31 10.13
CA LEU A 77 5.37 6.72 9.84
C LEU A 77 4.89 7.23 8.47
N PHE A 78 4.40 6.36 7.58
CA PHE A 78 4.05 6.73 6.20
C PHE A 78 2.54 6.90 5.97
N ASP A 79 1.76 7.14 7.03
CA ASP A 79 0.29 7.19 6.98
C ASP A 79 -0.26 8.12 5.86
N GLN A 80 0.25 9.34 5.76
CA GLN A 80 -0.15 10.28 4.69
C GLN A 80 0.20 9.75 3.29
N GLN A 81 1.31 9.04 3.14
CA GLN A 81 1.80 8.55 1.85
C GLN A 81 1.03 7.31 1.41
N VAL A 82 0.64 6.46 2.36
CA VAL A 82 -0.33 5.39 2.15
C VAL A 82 -1.65 5.98 1.67
N SER A 83 -2.20 6.99 2.37
CA SER A 83 -3.46 7.64 2.00
C SER A 83 -3.41 8.24 0.59
N ARG A 84 -2.33 8.97 0.28
CA ARG A 84 -2.11 9.55 -1.06
C ARG A 84 -2.02 8.48 -2.14
N PHE A 85 -1.31 7.39 -1.91
CA PHE A 85 -1.26 6.29 -2.87
C PHE A 85 -2.66 5.71 -3.12
N LEU A 86 -3.41 5.39 -2.06
CA LEU A 86 -4.76 4.83 -2.19
C LEU A 86 -5.69 5.77 -2.96
N ALA A 87 -5.57 7.09 -2.77
CA ALA A 87 -6.33 8.10 -3.50
C ALA A 87 -5.98 8.20 -5.00
N THR A 88 -4.85 7.64 -5.45
CA THR A 88 -4.48 7.56 -6.88
C THR A 88 -5.10 6.37 -7.60
N LEU A 89 -5.64 5.40 -6.86
CA LEU A 89 -6.23 4.21 -7.46
C LEU A 89 -7.60 4.54 -8.06
N PRO A 90 -7.91 4.05 -9.28
CA PRO A 90 -9.20 4.28 -9.89
C PRO A 90 -10.29 3.56 -9.07
N PRO A 91 -11.43 4.21 -8.80
CA PRO A 91 -12.52 3.60 -8.07
C PRO A 91 -13.18 2.48 -8.88
N VAL A 92 -14.00 1.69 -8.20
CA VAL A 92 -14.97 0.79 -8.83
C VAL A 92 -16.15 1.63 -9.32
N ALA A 93 -16.72 1.28 -10.48
CA ALA A 93 -17.88 1.97 -11.07
C ALA A 93 -19.19 1.63 -10.35
#